data_AF-A0A9X0BVW9-F1
#
_entry.id   AF-A0A9X0BVW9-F1
#
_cell.length_a   1.000
_cell.length_b   1.000
_cell.length_c   1.000
_cell.angle_alpha   90.00
_cell.angle_beta   90.00
_cell.angle_gamma   90.00
#
_symmetry.space_group_name_H-M   'P 1'
#
loop_
_entity.id
_entity.type
_entity.pdbx_description
1 polymer ?
#
loop_
_entity_poly.entity_id
_entity_poly.type
_entity_poly.pdbx_seq_one_letter_code
_entity_poly.pdbx_strand_id
1 'polypeptide(L)'
;MSSHKQENNPVKALGLIPSQAEHLLLGYLCMPKPEVDWKKLAELCDVTPSSARTVFTKARRQLEKWEEKRAAEAVKKEANEADEAEQDAATETAHADNDQN
;
A
#
# COMPACT_ATOMS: atom_id res chain seq x y z
N MET A 1 18.13 -25.17 10.61
CA MET A 1 17.78 -24.05 9.72
C MET A 1 16.79 -23.17 10.48
N SER A 2 17.23 -22.02 10.99
CA SER A 2 16.35 -21.12 11.74
C SER A 2 15.53 -20.33 10.73
N SER A 3 14.22 -20.60 10.66
CA SER A 3 13.30 -19.80 9.88
C SER A 3 13.30 -18.39 10.47
N HIS A 4 13.97 -17.44 9.80
CA HIS A 4 13.85 -16.03 10.13
C HIS A 4 12.39 -15.64 10.00
N LYS A 5 11.72 -15.51 11.14
CA LYS A 5 10.39 -14.93 11.27
C LYS A 5 10.53 -13.49 10.79
N GLN A 6 10.23 -13.25 9.52
CA GLN A 6 10.31 -11.93 8.91
C GLN A 6 9.37 -11.02 9.69
N GLU A 7 9.95 -10.14 10.50
CA GLU A 7 9.22 -9.22 11.35
C GLU A 7 8.55 -8.20 10.43
N ASN A 8 7.33 -8.51 9.99
CA ASN A 8 6.53 -7.67 9.11
C ASN A 8 6.08 -6.45 9.89
N ASN A 9 6.93 -5.43 9.98
CA ASN A 9 6.58 -4.15 10.57
C ASN A 9 5.60 -3.42 9.63
N PRO A 10 4.32 -3.29 10.01
CA PRO A 10 3.30 -2.72 9.12
C PRO A 10 3.59 -1.25 8.80
N VAL A 11 4.19 -0.51 9.73
CA VAL A 11 4.56 0.90 9.53
C VAL A 11 5.62 1.03 8.43
N LYS A 12 6.61 0.12 8.41
CA LYS A 12 7.62 0.07 7.35
C LYS A 12 7.03 -0.37 6.01
N ALA A 13 6.10 -1.33 6.01
CA ALA A 13 5.42 -1.79 4.79
C ALA A 13 4.60 -0.67 4.12
N LEU A 14 4.08 0.27 4.92
CA LEU A 14 3.37 1.47 4.48
C LEU A 14 4.31 2.62 4.07
N GLY A 15 5.64 2.44 4.15
CA GLY A 15 6.62 3.47 3.84
C GLY A 15 6.65 4.64 4.81
N LEU A 16 6.13 4.45 6.03
CA LEU A 16 6.11 5.44 7.10
C LEU A 16 7.24 5.19 8.11
N ILE A 17 7.63 6.24 8.82
CA ILE A 17 8.41 6.11 10.06
C ILE A 17 7.47 6.10 11.29
N PRO A 18 7.91 5.58 12.45
CA PRO A 18 7.05 5.47 13.64
C PRO A 18 6.36 6.77 14.04
N SER A 19 7.08 7.90 14.06
CA SER A 19 6.50 9.21 14.42
C SER A 19 5.42 9.67 13.44
N GLN A 20 5.55 9.35 12.15
CA GLN A 20 4.52 9.66 11.15
C GLN A 20 3.25 8.85 11.39
N ALA A 21 3.39 7.55 11.70
CA ALA A 21 2.25 6.70 12.03
C ALA A 21 1.55 7.18 13.31
N GLU A 22 2.31 7.57 14.32
CA GLU A 22 1.79 8.14 15.57
C GLU A 22 0.98 9.42 15.33
N HIS A 23 1.51 10.37 14.55
CA HIS A 23 0.79 11.61 14.21
C HIS A 23 -0.54 11.31 13.50
N LEU A 24 -0.55 10.34 12.58
CA LEU A 24 -1.76 9.94 11.87
C LEU A 24 -2.79 9.29 12.80
N LEU A 25 -2.36 8.33 13.63
CA LEU A 25 -3.24 7.63 14.56
C LEU A 25 -3.89 8.61 15.54
N LEU A 26 -3.10 9.50 16.15
CA LEU A 26 -3.61 10.51 17.07
C LEU A 26 -4.53 11.51 16.36
N GLY A 27 -4.14 11.98 15.17
CA GLY A 27 -4.96 12.93 14.40
C GLY A 27 -6.29 12.35 13.92
N TYR A 28 -6.36 11.05 13.59
CA TYR A 28 -7.60 10.41 13.12
C TYR A 28 -8.48 9.83 14.22
N LEU A 29 -7.87 9.29 15.29
CA LEU A 29 -8.60 8.56 16.33
C LEU A 29 -8.91 9.42 17.56
N CYS A 30 -8.08 10.41 17.86
CA CYS A 30 -8.18 11.18 19.09
C CYS A 30 -8.75 12.59 18.90
N MET A 31 -9.23 12.92 17.69
CA MET A 31 -9.74 14.26 17.37
C MET A 31 -11.16 14.22 16.82
N PRO A 32 -11.98 15.25 17.15
CA PRO A 32 -13.29 15.39 16.55
C PRO A 32 -13.16 15.67 15.05
N LYS A 33 -13.92 14.93 14.23
CA LYS A 33 -14.06 15.22 12.79
C LYS A 33 -14.85 16.52 12.59
N PRO A 34 -14.61 17.31 11.52
CA PRO A 34 -13.90 16.94 10.28
C PRO A 34 -12.43 17.38 10.18
N GLU A 35 -11.96 18.26 11.06
CA GLU A 35 -10.62 18.86 10.97
C GLU A 35 -9.72 18.46 12.14
N VAL A 36 -8.44 18.32 11.86
CA VAL A 36 -7.41 18.02 12.87
C VAL A 36 -7.11 19.31 13.64
N ASP A 37 -7.29 19.27 14.96
CA ASP A 37 -6.86 20.35 15.85
C ASP A 37 -5.34 20.30 16.01
N TRP A 38 -4.65 21.15 15.26
CA TRP A 38 -3.18 21.19 15.22
C TRP A 38 -2.54 21.56 16.57
N LYS A 39 -3.26 22.28 17.44
CA LYS A 39 -2.73 22.62 18.77
C LYS A 39 -2.76 21.39 19.67
N LYS A 40 -3.88 20.67 19.68
CA LYS A 40 -4.00 19.41 20.44
C LYS A 40 -3.08 18.33 19.91
N LEU A 41 -2.90 18.22 18.59
CA LEU A 41 -1.98 17.23 18.02
C LEU A 41 -0.54 17.50 18.45
N ALA A 42 -0.15 18.77 18.42
CA ALA A 42 1.16 19.23 18.85
C ALA A 42 1.41 18.92 20.33
N GLU A 43 0.41 19.13 21.18
CA GLU A 43 0.49 18.79 22.60
C GLU A 43 0.66 17.27 22.82
N LEU A 44 -0.12 16.44 22.11
CA LEU A 44 -0.02 14.98 22.21
C LEU A 44 1.31 14.42 21.72
N CYS A 45 1.92 15.06 20.71
CA CYS A 45 3.17 14.61 20.10
C CYS A 45 4.41 15.36 20.62
N ASP A 46 4.28 16.27 21.59
CA ASP A 46 5.35 17.13 22.12
C ASP A 46 6.14 17.88 21.03
N VAL A 47 5.42 18.54 20.12
CA VAL A 47 6.00 19.33 19.02
C VAL A 47 5.28 20.67 18.85
N THR A 48 5.74 21.51 17.92
CA THR A 48 5.00 22.72 17.56
C THR A 48 3.78 22.40 16.66
N PRO A 49 2.70 23.21 16.69
CA PRO A 49 1.55 23.04 15.80
C PRO A 49 1.93 22.98 14.31
N SER A 50 2.90 23.79 13.88
CA SER A 50 3.41 23.78 12.51
C SER A 50 4.13 22.47 12.16
N SER A 51 4.91 21.92 13.11
CA SER A 51 5.57 20.62 12.94
C SER A 51 4.54 19.50 12.85
N ALA A 52 3.60 19.45 13.80
CA ALA A 52 2.52 18.46 13.82
C ALA A 52 1.75 18.44 12.49
N ARG A 53 1.34 19.62 12.00
CA ARG A 53 0.67 19.77 10.70
C ARG A 53 1.52 19.25 9.54
N THR A 54 2.82 19.59 9.54
CA THR A 54 3.75 19.18 8.48
C THR A 54 3.94 17.67 8.46
N VAL A 55 4.20 17.06 9.62
CA VAL A 55 4.42 15.61 9.76
C VAL A 55 3.15 14.85 9.38
N PHE A 56 2.00 15.25 9.92
CA PHE A 56 0.71 14.65 9.60
C PHE A 56 0.41 14.69 8.10
N THR A 57 0.54 15.87 7.48
CA THR A 57 0.25 16.04 6.05
C THR A 57 1.20 15.24 5.18
N LYS A 58 2.48 15.18 5.53
CA LYS A 58 3.48 14.38 4.81
C LYS A 58 3.18 12.88 4.92
N ALA A 59 2.86 12.41 6.12
CA ALA A 59 2.50 11.02 6.38
C ALA A 59 1.24 10.62 5.61
N ARG A 60 0.22 11.48 5.61
CA ARG A 60 -1.02 11.25 4.85
C ARG A 60 -0.75 11.10 3.36
N ARG A 61 0.05 12.02 2.78
CA ARG A 61 0.47 11.95 1.36
C ARG A 61 1.26 10.68 1.03
N GLN A 62 2.03 10.15 1.97
CA GLN A 62 2.75 8.88 1.75
C GLN A 62 1.78 7.69 1.72
N LEU A 63 0.76 7.69 2.58
CA LEU A 63 -0.29 6.67 2.54
C LEU A 63 -1.12 6.74 1.25
N GLU A 64 -1.52 7.94 0.81
CA GLU A 64 -2.22 8.15 -0.46
C GLU A 64 -1.40 7.55 -1.62
N LYS A 65 -0.11 7.86 -1.72
CA LYS A 65 0.79 7.29 -2.74
C LYS A 65 0.99 5.78 -2.62
N TRP A 66 1.01 5.25 -1.40
CA TRP A 66 1.14 3.82 -1.18
C TRP A 66 -0.10 3.07 -1.69
N GLU A 67 -1.29 3.62 -1.42
CA GLU A 67 -2.55 3.09 -1.93
C GLU A 67 -2.62 3.13 -3.46
N GLU A 68 -2.25 4.26 -4.07
CA GLU A 68 -2.18 4.41 -5.53
C GLU A 68 -1.29 3.34 -6.17
N LYS A 69 -0.11 3.10 -5.60
CA LYS A 69 0.83 2.06 -6.07
C LYS A 69 0.24 0.67 -5.92
N ARG A 70 -0.31 0.36 -4.75
CA ARG A 70 -0.94 -0.94 -4.47
C ARG A 70 -2.10 -1.22 -5.43
N ALA A 71 -2.92 -0.21 -5.71
CA ALA A 71 -4.03 -0.31 -6.65
C ALA A 71 -3.53 -0.54 -8.09
N ALA A 72 -2.50 0.21 -8.52
CA ALA A 72 -1.91 0.02 -9.85
C ALA A 72 -1.24 -1.36 -10.02
N GLU A 73 -0.62 -1.90 -8.97
CA GLU A 73 -0.05 -3.26 -8.98
C GLU A 73 -1.14 -4.34 -9.04
N ALA A 74 -2.27 -4.15 -8.34
CA ALA A 74 -3.41 -5.05 -8.43
C ALA A 74 -3.99 -5.12 -9.85
N VAL A 75 -4.18 -3.97 -10.51
CA VAL A 75 -4.67 -3.91 -11.90
C VAL A 75 -3.71 -4.60 -12.87
N LYS A 76 -2.38 -4.44 -12.70
CA LYS A 76 -1.40 -5.15 -13.55
C LYS A 76 -1.45 -6.66 -13.36
N LYS A 77 -1.70 -7.13 -12.14
CA LYS A 77 -1.81 -8.56 -11.85
C LYS A 77 -3.07 -9.15 -12.49
N GLU A 78 -4.20 -8.46 -12.39
CA GLU A 78 -5.44 -8.86 -13.07
C GLU A 78 -5.28 -8.86 -14.60
N ALA A 79 -4.56 -7.89 -15.17
CA ALA A 79 -4.28 -7.86 -16.60
C ALA A 79 -3.36 -9.01 -17.06
N ASN A 80 -2.38 -9.41 -16.25
CA ASN A 80 -1.50 -10.53 -16.56
C ASN A 80 -2.20 -11.90 -16.41
N GLU A 81 -3.08 -12.05 -15.42
CA GLU A 81 -3.90 -13.26 -15.26
C GLU A 81 -4.96 -13.40 -16.38
N ALA A 82 -5.45 -12.29 -16.94
CA ALA A 82 -6.34 -12.30 -18.11
C ALA A 82 -5.61 -12.68 -19.42
N ASP A 83 -4.35 -12.26 -19.61
CA ASP A 83 -3.53 -12.60 -20.79
C ASP A 83 -3.07 -14.08 -20.78
N GLU A 84 -2.79 -14.64 -19.59
CA GLU A 84 -2.47 -16.06 -19.44
C GLU A 84 -3.70 -16.98 -19.63
N ALA A 85 -4.92 -16.48 -19.36
CA ALA A 85 -6.16 -17.23 -19.60
C ALA A 85 -6.59 -17.26 -21.09
N GLU A 86 -6.16 -16.29 -21.91
CA GLU A 86 -6.40 -16.32 -23.36
C GLU A 86 -5.40 -17.18 -24.13
N GLN A 87 -4.20 -17.43 -23.59
CA GLN A 87 -3.23 -18.33 -24.22
C GLN A 87 -3.55 -19.82 -24.04
N ASP A 88 -4.21 -20.22 -22.95
CA ASP A 88 -4.54 -21.63 -22.69
C ASP A 88 -5.74 -22.15 -23.53
N ALA A 89 -6.51 -21.26 -24.15
CA ALA A 89 -7.61 -21.63 -25.06
C ALA A 89 -7.18 -21.79 -26.53
N ALA A 90 -5.94 -21.44 -26.89
CA ALA A 90 -5.47 -21.41 -28.28
C ALA A 90 -4.54 -22.57 -28.67
N THR A 91 -4.22 -23.49 -27.76
CA THR A 91 -3.24 -24.58 -27.99
C THR A 91 -3.81 -26.00 -28.05
N GLU A 92 -5.10 -26.20 -28.37
CA GLU A 92 -5.65 -27.56 -28.56
C GLU A 92 -6.40 -27.82 -29.89
N THR A 93 -6.11 -27.09 -30.98
CA THR A 93 -6.54 -27.53 -32.32
C THR A 93 -5.60 -27.06 -33.43
N ALA A 94 -4.50 -27.77 -33.68
CA ALA A 94 -3.89 -27.81 -35.03
C ALA A 94 -2.88 -28.96 -35.18
N HIS A 95 -3.33 -30.01 -35.86
CA HIS A 95 -2.56 -30.86 -36.78
C HIS A 95 -1.34 -31.63 -36.27
N ALA A 96 -1.56 -32.90 -35.95
CA ALA A 96 -0.63 -33.96 -36.32
C ALA A 96 -1.44 -35.13 -36.87
N ASP A 97 -1.55 -35.23 -38.20
CA ASP A 97 -1.51 -36.52 -38.89
C ASP A 97 -1.24 -36.28 -40.38
N ASN A 98 0.03 -36.40 -40.77
CA ASN A 98 0.45 -36.59 -42.15
C ASN A 98 1.29 -37.86 -42.16
N ASP A 99 0.61 -39.00 -42.11
CA ASP A 99 1.21 -40.31 -42.32
C ASP A 99 1.56 -40.49 -43.81
N GLN A 100 2.86 -40.58 -44.08
CA GLN A 100 3.40 -41.10 -45.34
C GLN A 100 3.51 -42.63 -45.22
N ASN A 101 2.85 -43.36 -46.12
CA ASN A 101 3.44 -44.34 -47.05
C ASN A 101 2.37 -45.22 -47.71
#